data_AF-A0A3M2A160-F1
#
_entry.id   AF-A0A3M2A160-F1
#
_cell.length_a   1.000
_cell.length_b   1.000
_cell.length_c   1.000
_cell.angle_alpha   90.00
_cell.angle_beta   90.00
_cell.angle_gamma   90.00
#
_symmetry.space_group_name_H-M   'P 1'
#
loop_
_entity.id
_entity.type
_entity.pdbx_description
1 polymer ?
#
loop_
_entity_poly.entity_id
_entity_poly.type
_entity_poly.pdbx_seq_one_letter_code
_entity_poly.pdbx_strand_id
1 'polypeptide(L)'
;MEKMMQSMMKRFPLFIVMGSMIVVIAFIIGAVNAANAADYYAVPKATRDASVELAQVRAGIESTIVWLPYFKFLGVAMILAGITMALGVISLRLQELGKQVMSSVPESARVPIPPRPATAMLMRLFMMVGMLIIIIGFIVSLNVAGTASAVFSNPITQIDAAPTGSALLTNLARVHAAESWLEAFKFVGVAFFFLGIVNGLATIIFALRYQQSAIPEVVEKLPPSAAPATD
;
A
#
# COMPACT_ATOMS: atom_id res chain seq x y z
N MET A 1 -2.31 -24.24 2.79
CA MET A 1 -2.17 -22.82 2.37
C MET A 1 -3.51 -22.07 2.27
N GLU A 2 -4.57 -22.63 1.67
CA GLU A 2 -5.85 -21.90 1.49
C GLU A 2 -6.58 -21.47 2.78
N LYS A 3 -6.67 -22.34 3.80
CA LYS A 3 -7.30 -22.00 5.09
C LYS A 3 -6.57 -20.86 5.82
N MET A 4 -5.23 -20.88 5.80
CA MET A 4 -4.40 -19.83 6.39
C MET A 4 -4.61 -18.49 5.68
N MET A 5 -4.70 -18.53 4.35
CA MET A 5 -4.94 -17.35 3.50
C MET A 5 -6.33 -16.75 3.71
N GLN A 6 -7.36 -17.59 3.87
CA GLN A 6 -8.71 -17.12 4.25
C GLN A 6 -8.72 -16.45 5.62
N SER A 7 -7.98 -17.01 6.58
CA SER A 7 -7.87 -16.41 7.91
C SER A 7 -7.16 -15.05 7.87
N MET A 8 -6.16 -14.88 7.00
CA MET A 8 -5.46 -13.59 6.85
C MET A 8 -6.35 -12.52 6.22
N MET A 9 -7.13 -12.84 5.18
CA MET A 9 -8.01 -11.86 4.53
C MET A 9 -9.10 -11.33 5.48
N LYS A 10 -9.55 -12.12 6.46
CA LYS A 10 -10.50 -11.66 7.49
C LYS A 10 -9.91 -10.60 8.44
N ARG A 11 -8.58 -10.44 8.45
CA ARG A 11 -7.87 -9.41 9.23
C ARG A 11 -7.73 -8.08 8.49
N PHE A 12 -8.43 -7.90 7.37
CA PHE A 12 -8.43 -6.64 6.63
C PHE A 12 -8.71 -5.40 7.49
N PRO A 13 -9.60 -5.40 8.52
CA PRO A 13 -9.87 -4.19 9.30
C PRO A 13 -8.62 -3.74 10.07
N LEU A 14 -7.81 -4.70 10.55
CA LEU A 14 -6.56 -4.41 11.25
C LEU A 14 -5.58 -3.66 10.35
N PHE A 15 -5.45 -4.09 9.10
CA PHE A 15 -4.56 -3.43 8.13
C PHE A 15 -5.02 -2.00 7.82
N ILE A 16 -6.32 -1.77 7.69
CA ILE A 16 -6.88 -0.44 7.47
C ILE A 16 -6.63 0.47 8.68
N VAL A 17 -6.85 -0.04 9.90
CA VAL A 17 -6.63 0.73 11.13
C VAL A 17 -5.15 1.06 11.31
N MET A 18 -4.26 0.06 11.20
CA MET A 18 -2.82 0.27 11.32
C MET A 18 -2.30 1.24 10.25
N GLY A 19 -2.73 1.07 9.00
CA GLY A 19 -2.33 1.97 7.91
C GLY A 19 -2.81 3.40 8.14
N SER A 20 -4.05 3.58 8.61
CA SER A 20 -4.59 4.89 8.99
C SER A 20 -3.80 5.54 10.12
N MET A 21 -3.45 4.77 11.16
CA MET A 21 -2.62 5.26 12.26
C MET A 21 -1.26 5.74 11.76
N ILE A 22 -0.61 4.98 10.87
CA ILE A 22 0.68 5.36 10.29
C ILE A 22 0.57 6.68 9.51
N VAL A 23 -0.49 6.86 8.71
CA VAL A 23 -0.70 8.10 7.95
C VAL A 23 -0.89 9.30 8.89
N VAL A 24 -1.65 9.14 9.98
CA VAL A 24 -1.84 10.19 10.99
C VAL A 24 -0.53 10.52 11.69
N ILE A 25 0.25 9.52 12.10
CA ILE A 25 1.57 9.74 12.72
C ILE A 25 2.49 10.46 11.73
N ALA A 26 2.52 10.04 10.46
CA ALA A 26 3.33 10.68 9.44
C ALA A 26 2.94 12.15 9.19
N PHE A 27 1.64 12.46 9.30
CA PHE A 27 1.15 13.85 9.23
C PHE A 27 1.66 14.68 10.42
N ILE A 28 1.56 14.17 11.64
CA ILE A 28 2.05 14.86 12.85
C ILE A 28 3.56 15.11 12.75
N ILE A 29 4.34 14.09 12.39
CA ILE A 29 5.79 14.22 12.22
C ILE A 29 6.12 15.25 11.13
N GLY A 30 5.37 15.24 10.02
CA GLY A 30 5.54 16.24 8.96
C GLY A 30 5.24 17.66 9.42
N ALA A 31 4.22 17.86 10.25
CA ALA A 31 3.89 19.17 10.81
C ALA A 31 4.98 19.69 11.75
N VAL A 32 5.49 18.83 12.63
CA VAL A 32 6.63 19.17 13.52
C VAL A 32 7.88 19.49 12.68
N ASN A 33 8.18 18.68 11.67
CA ASN A 33 9.32 18.92 10.79
C ASN A 33 9.20 20.24 10.00
N ALA A 34 7.99 20.59 9.56
CA ALA A 34 7.71 21.85 8.89
C ALA A 34 7.90 23.07 9.82
N ALA A 35 7.50 22.96 11.09
CA ALA A 35 7.76 23.99 12.09
C ALA A 35 9.27 24.19 12.32
N ASN A 36 10.02 23.10 12.51
CA ASN A 36 11.48 23.15 12.64
C ASN A 36 12.14 23.78 11.41
N ALA A 37 11.66 23.45 10.22
CA ALA A 37 12.14 24.06 8.98
C ALA A 37 11.83 25.55 8.93
N ALA A 38 10.64 25.98 9.33
CA ALA A 38 10.28 27.41 9.37
C ALA A 38 11.23 28.20 10.29
N ASP A 39 11.50 27.68 11.48
CA ASP A 39 12.45 28.29 12.44
C ASP A 39 13.87 28.34 11.87
N TYR A 40 14.31 27.25 11.24
CA TYR A 40 15.63 27.17 10.61
C TYR A 40 15.79 28.17 9.44
N TYR A 41 14.75 28.34 8.61
CA TYR A 41 14.77 29.26 7.47
C TYR A 41 14.48 30.72 7.84
N ALA A 42 14.02 31.01 9.06
CA ALA A 42 13.89 32.38 9.58
C ALA A 42 15.26 33.02 9.90
N VAL A 43 16.31 32.22 10.09
CA VAL A 43 17.67 32.70 10.34
C VAL A 43 18.31 33.21 9.04
N PRO A 44 19.05 34.35 9.06
CA PRO A 44 19.79 34.80 7.89
C PRO A 44 20.71 33.73 7.32
N LYS A 45 20.68 33.58 5.98
CA LYS A 45 21.43 32.55 5.24
C LYS A 45 22.91 32.47 5.66
N ALA A 46 23.59 33.61 5.76
CA ALA A 46 25.01 33.65 6.12
C ALA A 46 25.31 33.01 7.48
N THR A 47 24.45 33.24 8.48
CA THR A 47 24.57 32.66 9.82
C THR A 47 24.25 31.16 9.80
N ARG A 48 23.18 30.81 9.08
CA ARG A 48 22.68 29.44 8.97
C ARG A 48 23.67 28.50 8.29
N ASP A 49 24.26 28.94 7.19
CA ASP A 49 25.13 28.13 6.34
C ASP A 49 26.51 27.87 7.00
N ALA A 50 26.92 28.71 7.96
CA ALA A 50 28.18 28.60 8.68
C ALA A 50 28.05 27.97 10.09
N SER A 51 26.85 27.88 10.65
CA SER A 51 26.63 27.43 12.04
C SER A 51 26.62 25.90 12.16
N VAL A 52 27.42 25.37 13.09
CA VAL A 52 27.43 23.94 13.45
C VAL A 52 26.15 23.54 14.19
N GLU A 53 25.62 24.41 15.03
CA GLU A 53 24.38 24.14 15.79
C GLU A 53 23.19 24.02 14.84
N LEU A 54 23.06 24.98 13.91
CA LEU A 54 21.97 24.96 12.92
C LEU A 54 22.15 23.82 11.91
N ALA A 55 23.38 23.36 11.65
CA ALA A 55 23.60 22.16 10.85
C ALA A 55 22.99 20.91 11.49
N GLN A 56 23.00 20.77 12.82
CA GLN A 56 22.31 19.65 13.49
C GLN A 56 20.80 19.71 13.32
N VAL A 57 20.21 20.91 13.40
CA VAL A 57 18.77 21.11 13.13
C VAL A 57 18.44 20.72 11.70
N ARG A 58 19.23 21.18 10.73
CA ARG A 58 19.08 20.78 9.33
C ARG A 58 19.21 19.27 9.14
N ALA A 59 20.17 18.62 9.80
CA ALA A 59 20.34 17.18 9.70
C ALA A 59 19.06 16.42 10.04
N GLY A 60 18.35 16.85 11.09
CA GLY A 60 17.04 16.30 11.45
C GLY A 60 15.97 16.56 10.37
N ILE A 61 15.94 17.77 9.82
CA ILE A 61 14.98 18.17 8.77
C ILE A 61 15.18 17.33 7.50
N GLU A 62 16.39 17.31 6.97
CA GLU A 62 16.74 16.61 5.74
C GLU A 62 16.58 15.10 5.88
N SER A 63 17.02 14.53 7.02
CA SER A 63 16.80 13.11 7.32
C SER A 63 15.30 12.77 7.29
N THR A 64 14.47 13.60 7.92
CA THR A 64 13.01 13.40 7.96
C THR A 64 12.39 13.49 6.57
N ILE A 65 12.83 14.43 5.73
CA ILE A 65 12.35 14.56 4.34
C ILE A 65 12.60 13.29 3.53
N VAL A 66 13.71 12.59 3.79
CA VAL A 66 14.07 11.35 3.07
C VAL A 66 13.17 10.17 3.43
N TRP A 67 12.98 9.86 4.72
CA TRP A 67 12.28 8.62 5.11
C TRP A 67 10.76 8.79 5.30
N LEU A 68 10.29 9.97 5.69
CA LEU A 68 8.89 10.21 6.03
C LEU A 68 7.91 9.92 4.87
N PRO A 69 8.22 10.24 3.60
CA PRO A 69 7.36 9.86 2.49
C PRO A 69 7.13 8.35 2.43
N TYR A 70 8.16 7.52 2.57
CA TYR A 70 8.04 6.06 2.50
C TYR A 70 7.27 5.49 3.68
N PHE A 71 7.44 6.07 4.87
CA PHE A 71 6.62 5.71 6.02
C PHE A 71 5.14 6.02 5.79
N LYS A 72 4.83 7.18 5.20
CA LYS A 72 3.46 7.54 4.79
C LYS A 72 2.92 6.56 3.76
N PHE A 73 3.71 6.24 2.73
CA PHE A 73 3.31 5.28 1.69
C PHE A 73 3.17 3.86 2.22
N LEU A 74 3.91 3.46 3.26
CA LEU A 74 3.69 2.20 3.98
C LEU A 74 2.30 2.18 4.61
N GLY A 75 1.89 3.27 5.28
CA GLY A 75 0.53 3.41 5.81
C GLY A 75 -0.55 3.31 4.72
N VAL A 76 -0.37 4.04 3.62
CA VAL A 76 -1.26 3.97 2.45
C VAL A 76 -1.31 2.55 1.87
N ALA A 77 -0.17 1.90 1.70
CA ALA A 77 -0.06 0.53 1.21
C ALA A 77 -0.80 -0.46 2.11
N MET A 78 -0.73 -0.30 3.43
CA MET A 78 -1.49 -1.13 4.37
C MET A 78 -3.01 -0.92 4.24
N ILE A 79 -3.46 0.33 4.04
CA ILE A 79 -4.88 0.61 3.78
C ILE A 79 -5.32 -0.07 2.47
N LEU A 80 -4.54 0.09 1.39
CA LEU A 80 -4.84 -0.52 0.10
C LEU A 80 -4.81 -2.06 0.16
N ALA A 81 -3.87 -2.65 0.90
CA ALA A 81 -3.83 -4.08 1.19
C ALA A 81 -5.09 -4.53 1.96
N GLY A 82 -5.52 -3.73 2.93
CA GLY A 82 -6.80 -3.89 3.63
C GLY A 82 -7.98 -3.94 2.65
N ILE A 83 -8.06 -2.98 1.73
CA ILE A 83 -9.11 -2.93 0.71
C ILE A 83 -9.07 -4.17 -0.19
N THR A 84 -7.90 -4.57 -0.70
CA THR A 84 -7.79 -5.78 -1.54
C THR A 84 -8.17 -7.05 -0.80
N MET A 85 -7.84 -7.16 0.50
CA MET A 85 -8.29 -8.27 1.33
C MET A 85 -9.81 -8.26 1.55
N ALA A 86 -10.41 -7.08 1.77
CA ALA A 86 -11.86 -6.93 1.88
C ALA A 86 -12.57 -7.41 0.61
N LEU A 87 -12.07 -7.03 -0.57
CA LEU A 87 -12.57 -7.54 -1.86
C LEU A 87 -12.45 -9.07 -1.97
N GLY A 88 -11.34 -9.64 -1.49
CA GLY A 88 -11.15 -11.09 -1.41
C GLY A 88 -12.18 -11.77 -0.51
N VAL A 89 -12.49 -11.18 0.66
CA VAL A 89 -13.56 -11.69 1.55
C VAL A 89 -14.93 -11.60 0.88
N ILE A 90 -15.24 -10.49 0.21
CA ILE A 90 -16.51 -10.30 -0.52
C ILE A 90 -16.65 -11.40 -1.59
N SER A 91 -15.62 -11.61 -2.41
CA SER A 91 -15.63 -12.65 -3.44
C SER A 91 -15.87 -14.05 -2.87
N LEU A 92 -15.25 -14.37 -1.72
CA LEU A 92 -15.47 -15.65 -1.05
C LEU A 92 -16.88 -15.80 -0.50
N ARG A 93 -17.43 -14.75 0.11
CA ARG A 93 -18.81 -14.77 0.62
C ARG A 93 -19.82 -14.93 -0.51
N LEU A 94 -19.60 -14.29 -1.66
CA LEU A 94 -20.46 -14.47 -2.84
C LEU A 94 -20.45 -15.93 -3.33
N GLN A 95 -19.28 -16.58 -3.36
CA GLN A 95 -19.18 -18.00 -3.71
C GLN A 95 -19.89 -18.89 -2.69
N GLU A 96 -19.75 -18.60 -1.40
CA GLU A 96 -20.39 -19.36 -0.32
C GLU A 96 -21.91 -19.21 -0.34
N LEU A 97 -22.42 -17.99 -0.54
CA LEU A 97 -23.85 -17.73 -0.73
C LEU A 97 -24.39 -18.47 -1.96
N GLY A 98 -23.68 -18.43 -3.09
CA GLY A 98 -24.04 -19.22 -4.27
C GLY A 98 -24.14 -20.70 -3.95
N LYS A 99 -23.16 -21.27 -3.24
CA LYS A 99 -23.20 -22.69 -2.82
C LYS A 99 -24.37 -23.00 -1.90
N GLN A 100 -24.67 -22.13 -0.94
CA GLN A 100 -25.79 -22.32 -0.01
C GLN A 100 -27.13 -22.32 -0.77
N VAL A 101 -27.35 -21.35 -1.66
CA VAL A 101 -28.55 -21.30 -2.51
C VAL A 101 -28.65 -22.58 -3.36
N MET A 102 -27.58 -22.98 -4.04
CA MET A 102 -27.60 -24.21 -4.87
C MET A 102 -27.80 -25.49 -4.05
N SER A 103 -27.38 -25.52 -2.78
CA SER A 103 -27.63 -26.67 -1.90
C SER A 103 -29.11 -26.82 -1.52
N SER A 104 -29.85 -25.71 -1.45
CA SER A 104 -31.30 -25.71 -1.21
C SER A 104 -32.14 -26.05 -2.44
N VAL A 105 -31.54 -26.02 -3.64
CA VAL A 105 -32.21 -26.39 -4.90
C VAL A 105 -32.20 -27.92 -5.06
N PRO A 106 -33.33 -28.54 -5.51
CA PRO A 106 -33.40 -29.96 -5.83
C PRO A 106 -32.29 -30.37 -6.81
N GLU A 107 -31.74 -31.57 -6.66
CA GLU A 107 -30.57 -32.01 -7.43
C GLU A 107 -30.78 -31.97 -8.95
N SER A 108 -32.02 -32.17 -9.41
CA SER A 108 -32.42 -32.07 -10.83
C SER A 108 -32.30 -30.66 -11.43
N ALA A 109 -32.28 -29.61 -10.60
CA ALA A 109 -32.27 -28.22 -11.03
C ALA A 109 -30.95 -27.50 -10.69
N ARG A 110 -29.93 -28.21 -10.20
CA ARG A 110 -28.64 -27.63 -9.83
C ARG A 110 -27.77 -27.31 -11.06
N VAL A 111 -27.35 -26.07 -11.16
CA VAL A 111 -26.32 -25.56 -12.08
C VAL A 111 -24.93 -25.69 -11.44
N PRO A 112 -23.86 -25.98 -12.21
CA PRO A 112 -22.50 -26.03 -11.68
C PRO A 112 -22.07 -24.74 -10.99
N ILE A 113 -21.31 -24.83 -9.90
CA ILE A 113 -20.73 -23.65 -9.25
C ILE A 113 -19.52 -23.18 -10.06
N PRO A 114 -19.37 -21.88 -10.37
CA PRO A 114 -18.27 -21.43 -11.21
C PRO A 114 -16.92 -21.64 -10.51
N PRO A 115 -15.88 -22.07 -11.25
CA PRO A 115 -14.54 -22.17 -10.71
C PRO A 115 -14.00 -20.78 -10.35
N ARG A 116 -13.07 -20.71 -9.39
CA ARG A 116 -12.43 -19.46 -9.01
C ARG A 116 -11.65 -18.89 -10.20
N PRO A 117 -11.89 -17.64 -10.63
CA PRO A 117 -11.19 -17.07 -11.78
C PRO A 117 -9.72 -16.82 -11.45
N ALA A 118 -8.85 -16.94 -12.46
CA ALA A 118 -7.40 -16.72 -12.32
C ALA A 118 -7.06 -15.31 -11.81
N THR A 119 -7.92 -14.32 -12.08
CA THR A 119 -7.83 -12.95 -11.57
C THR A 119 -7.81 -12.87 -10.04
N ALA A 120 -8.41 -13.84 -9.34
CA ALA A 120 -8.36 -13.90 -7.88
C ALA A 120 -6.96 -14.21 -7.34
N MET A 121 -6.15 -14.93 -8.13
CA MET A 121 -4.74 -15.20 -7.83
C MET A 121 -3.87 -13.98 -8.14
N LEU A 122 -4.09 -13.33 -9.29
CA LEU A 122 -3.38 -12.10 -9.69
C LEU A 122 -3.59 -10.96 -8.70
N MET A 123 -4.82 -10.77 -8.22
CA MET A 123 -5.13 -9.80 -7.16
C MET A 123 -4.17 -9.95 -5.96
N ARG A 124 -3.97 -11.19 -5.51
CA ARG A 124 -3.14 -11.49 -4.33
C ARG A 124 -1.67 -11.28 -4.62
N LEU A 125 -1.21 -11.72 -5.79
CA LEU A 125 0.18 -11.55 -6.21
C LEU A 125 0.54 -10.06 -6.25
N PHE A 126 -0.29 -9.25 -6.90
CA PHE A 126 -0.04 -7.81 -7.03
C PHE A 126 -0.06 -7.09 -5.68
N MET A 127 -0.98 -7.45 -4.77
CA MET A 127 -0.97 -6.91 -3.40
C MET A 127 0.35 -7.24 -2.67
N MET A 128 0.83 -8.49 -2.73
CA MET A 128 2.06 -8.89 -2.05
C MET A 128 3.29 -8.19 -2.65
N VAL A 129 3.38 -8.13 -3.98
CA VAL A 129 4.47 -7.44 -4.68
C VAL A 129 4.46 -5.95 -4.34
N GLY A 130 3.29 -5.30 -4.38
CA GLY A 130 3.16 -3.90 -4.00
C GLY A 130 3.63 -3.64 -2.58
N MET A 131 3.24 -4.48 -1.61
CA MET A 131 3.68 -4.34 -0.22
C MET A 131 5.19 -4.51 -0.08
N LEU A 132 5.77 -5.53 -0.73
CA LEU A 132 7.22 -5.78 -0.69
C LEU A 132 8.01 -4.60 -1.26
N ILE A 133 7.57 -4.05 -2.39
CA ILE A 133 8.20 -2.87 -3.00
C ILE A 133 8.20 -1.70 -2.00
N ILE A 134 7.08 -1.41 -1.35
CA ILE A 134 7.00 -0.32 -0.38
C ILE A 134 7.87 -0.58 0.86
N ILE A 135 7.90 -1.81 1.37
CA ILE A 135 8.77 -2.18 2.51
C ILE A 135 10.24 -2.00 2.15
N ILE A 136 10.67 -2.49 0.98
CA ILE A 136 12.06 -2.34 0.51
C ILE A 136 12.41 -0.87 0.36
N GLY A 137 11.52 -0.08 -0.25
CA GLY A 137 11.71 1.37 -0.41
C GLY A 137 11.85 2.06 0.95
N PHE A 138 11.03 1.68 1.92
CA PHE A 138 11.11 2.22 3.27
C PHE A 138 12.44 1.87 3.96
N ILE A 139 12.88 0.61 3.92
CA ILE A 139 14.17 0.19 4.50
C ILE A 139 15.33 0.96 3.88
N VAL A 140 15.34 1.08 2.55
CA VAL A 140 16.38 1.85 1.85
C VAL A 140 16.31 3.32 2.26
N SER A 141 15.12 3.91 2.33
CA SER A 141 14.95 5.31 2.75
C SER A 141 15.46 5.57 4.17
N LEU A 142 15.31 4.63 5.11
CA LEU A 142 15.87 4.75 6.45
C LEU A 142 17.40 4.76 6.44
N ASN A 143 18.02 3.91 5.60
CA ASN A 143 19.47 3.90 5.46
C ASN A 143 20.01 5.20 4.84
N VAL A 144 19.32 5.71 3.82
CA VAL A 144 19.65 6.98 3.16
C VAL A 144 19.43 8.15 4.13
N ALA A 145 18.38 8.12 4.93
CA ALA A 145 18.10 9.15 5.93
C ALA A 145 19.18 9.24 7.01
N GLY A 146 19.77 8.11 7.43
CA GLY A 146 20.94 8.11 8.31
C GLY A 146 22.16 8.74 7.63
N THR A 147 22.37 8.45 6.34
CA THR A 147 23.44 9.07 5.55
C THR A 147 23.21 10.58 5.39
N ALA A 148 21.98 11.00 5.09
CA ALA A 148 21.58 12.40 4.97
C ALA A 148 21.83 13.16 6.28
N SER A 149 21.42 12.58 7.43
CA SER A 149 21.70 13.17 8.74
C SER A 149 23.20 13.40 8.95
N ALA A 150 24.04 12.41 8.65
CA ALA A 150 25.50 12.53 8.80
C ALA A 150 26.16 13.52 7.83
N VAL A 151 25.59 13.72 6.64
CA VAL A 151 26.06 14.72 5.67
C VAL A 151 25.66 16.12 6.13
N PHE A 152 24.37 16.31 6.41
CA PHE A 152 23.80 17.63 6.68
C PHE A 152 24.08 18.16 8.08
N SER A 153 24.60 17.33 8.98
CA SER A 153 25.14 17.75 10.29
C SER A 153 26.42 18.59 10.20
N ASN A 154 27.03 18.67 9.01
CA ASN A 154 28.14 19.57 8.72
C ASN A 154 27.60 20.93 8.22
N PRO A 155 28.22 22.08 8.53
CA PRO A 155 27.88 23.36 7.92
C PRO A 155 27.94 23.31 6.39
N ILE A 156 27.12 24.12 5.71
CA ILE A 156 27.10 24.19 4.23
C ILE A 156 28.47 24.56 3.69
N THR A 157 29.14 25.52 4.34
CA THR A 157 30.49 25.94 3.96
C THR A 157 31.50 24.78 3.95
N GLN A 158 31.32 23.78 4.81
CA GLN A 158 32.18 22.59 4.85
C GLN A 158 31.80 21.56 3.79
N ILE A 159 30.51 21.40 3.51
CA ILE A 159 30.02 20.50 2.44
C ILE A 159 30.50 21.02 1.09
N ASP A 160 30.34 22.32 0.83
CA ASP A 160 30.72 22.96 -0.43
C ASP A 160 32.24 23.00 -0.64
N ALA A 161 33.01 23.11 0.44
CA ALA A 161 34.47 23.08 0.41
C ALA A 161 35.06 21.67 0.42
N ALA A 162 34.24 20.62 0.43
CA ALA A 162 34.71 19.25 0.51
C ALA A 162 35.57 18.87 -0.72
N PRO A 163 36.76 18.27 -0.53
CA PRO A 163 37.64 17.95 -1.65
C PRO A 163 37.07 16.79 -2.47
N THR A 164 37.41 16.78 -3.76
CA THR A 164 37.05 15.69 -4.69
C THR A 164 37.51 14.34 -4.15
N GLY A 165 36.63 13.34 -4.17
CA GLY A 165 36.91 12.00 -3.64
C GLY A 165 36.76 11.87 -2.12
N SER A 166 36.36 12.92 -1.40
CA SER A 166 36.05 12.83 0.02
C SER A 166 34.79 11.99 0.29
N ALA A 167 34.78 11.32 1.45
CA ALA A 167 33.63 10.55 1.90
C ALA A 167 32.36 11.41 2.04
N LEU A 168 32.50 12.70 2.37
CA LEU A 168 31.38 13.64 2.49
C LEU A 168 30.68 13.85 1.15
N LEU A 169 31.43 14.12 0.07
CA LEU A 169 30.85 14.25 -1.27
C LEU A 169 30.28 12.92 -1.78
N THR A 170 30.94 11.79 -1.52
CA THR A 170 30.40 10.48 -1.89
C THR A 170 29.06 10.20 -1.22
N ASN A 171 28.93 10.53 0.07
CA ASN A 171 27.68 10.37 0.80
C ASN A 171 26.59 11.32 0.31
N LEU A 172 26.94 12.58 0.01
CA LEU A 172 26.00 13.54 -0.58
C LEU A 172 25.49 13.05 -1.94
N ALA A 173 26.38 12.58 -2.81
CA ALA A 173 26.03 11.99 -4.10
C ALA A 173 25.12 10.77 -3.92
N ARG A 174 25.39 9.93 -2.92
CA ARG A 174 24.56 8.75 -2.59
C ARG A 174 23.15 9.15 -2.17
N VAL A 175 22.99 10.22 -1.37
CA VAL A 175 21.68 10.73 -0.96
C VAL A 175 20.86 11.16 -2.17
N HIS A 176 21.40 12.05 -3.00
CA HIS A 176 20.69 12.55 -4.19
C HIS A 176 20.41 11.46 -5.23
N ALA A 177 21.37 10.56 -5.46
CA ALA A 177 21.16 9.42 -6.34
C ALA A 177 20.01 8.56 -5.82
N ALA A 178 19.96 8.28 -4.51
CA ALA A 178 18.91 7.49 -3.91
C ALA A 178 17.54 8.15 -4.02
N GLU A 179 17.43 9.43 -3.67
CA GLU A 179 16.18 10.21 -3.75
C GLU A 179 15.54 10.13 -5.14
N SER A 180 16.35 10.24 -6.20
CA SER A 180 15.85 10.26 -7.59
C SER A 180 15.09 9.00 -7.99
N TRP A 181 15.60 7.80 -7.68
CA TRP A 181 14.93 6.55 -8.05
C TRP A 181 13.91 6.12 -7.00
N LEU A 182 14.15 6.45 -5.73
CA LEU A 182 13.21 6.17 -4.65
C LEU A 182 11.86 6.83 -4.96
N GLU A 183 11.87 8.06 -5.49
CA GLU A 183 10.65 8.77 -5.88
C GLU A 183 9.81 7.99 -6.90
N ALA A 184 10.42 7.42 -7.95
CA ALA A 184 9.68 6.57 -8.87
C ALA A 184 9.22 5.27 -8.20
N PHE A 185 10.07 4.68 -7.37
CA PHE A 185 9.85 3.37 -6.74
C PHE A 185 8.60 3.30 -5.85
N LYS A 186 8.30 4.35 -5.07
CA LYS A 186 7.08 4.40 -4.23
C LYS A 186 5.80 4.31 -5.08
N PHE A 187 5.78 4.96 -6.25
CA PHE A 187 4.62 4.93 -7.13
C PHE A 187 4.45 3.59 -7.84
N VAL A 188 5.54 2.90 -8.16
CA VAL A 188 5.47 1.52 -8.68
C VAL A 188 4.78 0.61 -7.66
N GLY A 189 5.16 0.68 -6.38
CA GLY A 189 4.50 -0.11 -5.33
C GLY A 189 3.01 0.16 -5.22
N VAL A 190 2.60 1.43 -5.29
CA VAL A 190 1.18 1.83 -5.29
C VAL A 190 0.44 1.35 -6.54
N ALA A 191 1.06 1.39 -7.72
CA ALA A 191 0.45 0.91 -8.96
C ALA A 191 0.11 -0.59 -8.87
N PHE A 192 0.97 -1.40 -8.24
CA PHE A 192 0.69 -2.81 -7.99
C PHE A 192 -0.56 -3.01 -7.10
N PHE A 193 -0.80 -2.16 -6.11
CA PHE A 193 -2.05 -2.23 -5.34
C PHE A 193 -3.28 -1.92 -6.19
N PHE A 194 -3.22 -0.90 -7.05
CA PHE A 194 -4.32 -0.59 -7.97
C PHE A 194 -4.59 -1.76 -8.94
N LEU A 195 -3.55 -2.38 -9.49
CA LEU A 195 -3.69 -3.59 -10.30
C LEU A 195 -4.35 -4.71 -9.50
N GLY A 196 -3.98 -4.89 -8.23
CA GLY A 196 -4.63 -5.82 -7.31
C GLY A 196 -6.13 -5.55 -7.17
N ILE A 197 -6.50 -4.30 -6.89
CA ILE A 197 -7.91 -3.87 -6.74
C ILE A 197 -8.71 -4.14 -8.02
N VAL A 198 -8.18 -3.76 -9.18
CA VAL A 198 -8.84 -3.98 -10.48
C VAL A 198 -9.10 -5.48 -10.70
N ASN A 199 -8.12 -6.34 -10.40
CA ASN A 199 -8.28 -7.79 -10.51
C ASN A 199 -9.29 -8.36 -9.50
N GLY A 200 -9.34 -7.79 -8.30
CA GLY A 200 -10.35 -8.14 -7.28
C GLY A 200 -11.76 -7.79 -7.72
N LEU A 201 -11.96 -6.58 -8.26
CA LEU A 201 -13.24 -6.15 -8.81
C LEU A 201 -13.65 -6.99 -10.02
N ALA A 202 -12.73 -7.28 -10.94
CA ALA A 202 -12.98 -8.16 -12.08
C ALA A 202 -13.45 -9.56 -11.63
N THR A 203 -12.86 -10.10 -10.56
CA THR A 203 -13.26 -11.36 -9.94
C THR A 203 -14.70 -11.31 -9.41
N ILE A 204 -15.08 -10.21 -8.76
CA ILE A 204 -16.44 -10.02 -8.23
C ILE A 204 -17.44 -9.91 -9.39
N ILE A 205 -17.14 -9.11 -10.41
CA ILE A 205 -18.00 -8.95 -11.60
C ILE A 205 -18.21 -10.30 -12.29
N PHE A 206 -17.15 -11.09 -12.46
CA PHE A 206 -17.25 -12.43 -13.03
C PHE A 206 -18.20 -13.33 -12.22
N ALA A 207 -18.07 -13.35 -10.89
CA ALA A 207 -18.93 -14.14 -10.03
C ALA A 207 -20.41 -13.69 -10.12
N LEU A 208 -20.67 -12.38 -10.12
CA LEU A 208 -22.02 -11.83 -10.22
C LEU A 208 -22.68 -12.13 -11.56
N ARG A 209 -21.94 -12.00 -12.68
CA ARG A 209 -22.44 -12.34 -14.01
C ARG A 209 -22.85 -13.81 -14.11
N TYR A 210 -22.07 -14.70 -13.52
CA TYR A 210 -22.40 -16.12 -13.48
C TYR A 210 -23.65 -16.40 -12.64
N GLN A 211 -23.77 -15.75 -11.48
CA GLN A 211 -24.98 -15.85 -10.66
C GLN A 211 -26.21 -15.35 -11.41
N GLN A 212 -26.09 -14.24 -12.15
CA GLN A 212 -27.17 -13.69 -12.96
C GLN A 212 -27.63 -14.63 -14.08
N SER A 213 -26.72 -15.35 -14.73
CA SER A 213 -27.09 -16.34 -15.77
C SER A 213 -27.65 -17.64 -15.19
N ALA A 214 -27.16 -18.06 -14.00
CA ALA A 214 -27.56 -19.31 -13.39
C ALA A 214 -28.97 -19.24 -12.76
N ILE A 215 -29.40 -18.09 -12.23
CA ILE A 215 -30.70 -17.97 -11.56
C ILE A 215 -31.88 -18.30 -12.50
N PRO A 216 -31.99 -17.73 -13.71
CA PRO A 216 -33.07 -18.08 -14.65
C PRO A 216 -33.07 -19.57 -15.01
N GLU A 217 -31.90 -20.16 -15.24
CA GLU A 217 -31.76 -21.59 -15.57
C GLU A 217 -32.22 -22.50 -14.43
N VAL A 218 -31.90 -22.11 -13.18
CA VAL A 218 -32.41 -22.81 -12.00
C VAL A 218 -33.93 -22.72 -11.95
N VAL A 219 -34.50 -21.53 -12.15
CA VAL A 219 -35.96 -21.31 -12.12
C VAL A 219 -36.68 -22.13 -13.18
N GLU A 220 -36.14 -22.20 -14.40
CA GLU A 220 -36.71 -23.02 -15.49
C GLU A 220 -36.71 -24.52 -15.17
N LYS A 221 -35.66 -25.00 -14.47
CA LYS A 221 -35.52 -26.42 -14.12
C LYS A 221 -36.24 -26.83 -12.83
N LEU A 222 -36.81 -25.87 -12.09
CA LEU A 222 -37.56 -26.19 -10.88
C LEU A 222 -38.85 -26.95 -11.23
N PRO A 223 -39.21 -28.01 -10.48
CA PRO A 223 -40.48 -28.68 -10.68
C PRO A 223 -41.65 -27.70 -10.43
N PRO A 224 -42.79 -27.83 -11.13
CA PRO A 224 -43.93 -26.91 -11.02
C PRO A 224 -44.47 -26.74 -9.58
N SER A 225 -44.28 -27.75 -8.73
CA SER A 225 -44.65 -27.72 -7.31
C SER A 225 -43.72 -26.88 -6.42
N ALA A 226 -42.58 -26.43 -6.94
CA ALA A 226 -41.58 -25.62 -6.24
C ALA A 226 -41.44 -24.21 -6.83
N ALA A 227 -42.19 -23.88 -7.89
CA ALA A 227 -42.24 -22.53 -8.43
C ALA A 227 -42.96 -21.60 -7.44
N PRO A 228 -42.48 -20.37 -7.22
CA PRO A 228 -43.21 -19.40 -6.40
C PRO A 228 -44.60 -19.19 -7.01
N ALA A 229 -45.64 -19.22 -6.17
CA ALA A 229 -47.00 -18.92 -6.59
C ALA A 229 -46.99 -17.54 -7.27
N THR A 230 -47.37 -17.50 -8.54
CA THR A 230 -47.57 -16.26 -9.28
C THR A 230 -48.86 -15.63 -8.77
N ASP A 231 -48.74 -14.61 -7.92
CA ASP A 231 -49.82 -13.66 -7.65
C ASP A 231 -49.91 -12.63 -8.80
#